data_AF-A0A9W8CP43-F1
#
_entry.id   AF-A0A9W8CP43-F1
#
_cell.length_a   1.000
_cell.length_b   1.000
_cell.length_c   1.000
_cell.angle_alpha   90.00
_cell.angle_beta   90.00
_cell.angle_gamma   90.00
#
_symmetry.space_group_name_H-M   'P 1'
#
loop_
_entity.id
_entity.type
_entity.pdbx_description
1 polymer ?
#
loop_
_entity_poly.entity_id
_entity_poly.type
_entity_poly.pdbx_seq_one_letter_code
_entity_poly.pdbx_strand_id
1 'polypeptide(L)'
;MVARQVELRTQINDVYELALMHKIGSTEERKIVMEKFAGAARAIIRYHEKVLEANGGNGHYFGDRVTYMDIVVLAFFCALNGQIAADMPQALDFFSEQSAPLLNKVYTTTAREPALAEFVASFRK
;
A
#
# COMPACT_ATOMS: atom_id res chain seq x y z
N MET A 1 -14.52 0.03 15.91
CA MET A 1 -13.13 -0.27 15.46
C MET A 1 -13.11 -1.03 14.14
N VAL A 2 -13.86 -2.13 13.97
CA VAL A 2 -13.87 -2.93 12.73
C VAL A 2 -14.28 -2.13 11.48
N ALA A 3 -15.36 -1.35 11.54
CA ALA A 3 -15.83 -0.55 10.39
C ALA A 3 -14.76 0.40 9.82
N ARG A 4 -13.93 0.99 10.70
CA ARG A 4 -12.87 1.91 10.30
C ARG A 4 -11.71 1.21 9.59
N GLN A 5 -11.34 0.03 10.06
CA GLN A 5 -10.29 -0.76 9.41
C GLN A 5 -10.75 -1.24 8.02
N VAL A 6 -12.03 -1.62 7.89
CA VAL A 6 -12.60 -2.01 6.59
C VAL A 6 -12.58 -0.83 5.61
N GLU A 7 -13.00 0.36 6.04
CA GLU A 7 -12.97 1.57 5.21
C GLU A 7 -11.55 1.89 4.70
N LEU A 8 -10.55 1.89 5.59
CA LEU A 8 -9.16 2.14 5.21
C LEU A 8 -8.62 1.07 4.27
N ARG A 9 -8.97 -0.20 4.49
CA ARG A 9 -8.58 -1.28 3.58
C ARG A 9 -9.18 -1.11 2.20
N THR A 10 -10.43 -0.69 2.09
CA THR A 10 -11.08 -0.45 0.78
C THR A 10 -10.30 0.58 -0.02
N GLN A 11 -9.84 1.67 0.60
CA GLN A 11 -9.05 2.70 -0.09
C GLN A 11 -7.73 2.17 -0.65
N ILE A 12 -7.02 1.30 0.09
CA ILE A 12 -5.82 0.62 -0.42
C ILE A 12 -6.19 -0.32 -1.58
N ASN A 13 -7.31 -1.04 -1.45
CA ASN A 13 -7.77 -1.98 -2.47
C ASN A 13 -8.13 -1.27 -3.78
N ASP A 14 -8.71 -0.06 -3.74
CA ASP A 14 -9.01 0.73 -4.94
C ASP A 14 -7.76 1.00 -5.78
N VAL A 15 -6.63 1.32 -5.11
CA VAL A 15 -5.34 1.52 -5.79
C VAL A 15 -4.77 0.22 -6.34
N TYR A 16 -4.90 -0.88 -5.58
CA TYR A 16 -4.49 -2.21 -6.02
C TYR A 16 -5.27 -2.68 -7.26
N GLU A 17 -6.59 -2.50 -7.27
CA GLU A 17 -7.45 -2.85 -8.41
C GLU A 17 -7.10 -2.05 -9.67
N LEU A 18 -6.77 -0.76 -9.53
CA LEU A 18 -6.28 0.05 -10.65
C LEU A 18 -4.96 -0.49 -11.21
N ALA A 19 -4.03 -0.95 -10.36
CA ALA A 19 -2.80 -1.59 -10.83
C ALA A 19 -3.09 -2.90 -11.61
N LEU A 20 -4.07 -3.69 -11.17
CA LEU A 20 -4.52 -4.88 -11.91
C LEU A 20 -5.16 -4.53 -13.25
N MET A 21 -6.02 -3.50 -13.30
CA MET A 21 -6.62 -3.02 -14.54
C MET A 21 -5.57 -2.53 -15.52
N HIS A 22 -4.49 -1.88 -15.04
CA HIS A 22 -3.37 -1.47 -15.88
C HIS A 22 -2.71 -2.68 -16.55
N LYS A 23 -2.48 -3.77 -15.81
CA LYS A 23 -1.86 -4.99 -16.34
C LYS A 23 -2.64 -5.57 -17.54
N ILE A 24 -3.96 -5.66 -17.42
CA ILE A 24 -4.81 -6.35 -18.41
C ILE A 24 -5.34 -5.45 -19.53
N GLY A 25 -5.25 -4.12 -19.38
CA GLY A 25 -5.74 -3.17 -20.36
C GLY A 25 -4.89 -3.09 -21.63
N SER A 26 -5.51 -2.62 -22.72
CA SER A 26 -4.81 -2.16 -23.93
C SER A 26 -3.91 -0.97 -23.66
N THR A 27 -3.05 -0.60 -24.61
CA THR A 27 -2.14 0.56 -24.49
C THR A 27 -2.88 1.86 -24.11
N GLU A 28 -4.07 2.07 -24.66
CA GLU A 28 -4.82 3.31 -24.46
C GLU A 28 -5.59 3.29 -23.14
N GLU A 29 -6.11 2.14 -22.75
CA GLU A 29 -6.71 1.94 -21.43
C GLU A 29 -5.65 2.06 -20.32
N ARG A 30 -4.44 1.55 -20.54
CA ARG A 30 -3.32 1.68 -19.58
C ARG A 30 -3.02 3.12 -19.24
N LYS A 31 -3.01 4.04 -20.22
CA LYS A 31 -2.80 5.47 -19.98
C LYS A 31 -3.89 6.06 -19.07
N ILE A 32 -5.16 5.77 -19.38
CA ILE A 32 -6.31 6.24 -18.59
C ILE A 32 -6.26 5.67 -17.17
N VAL A 33 -5.94 4.38 -17.03
CA VAL A 33 -5.84 3.71 -15.73
C VAL A 33 -4.66 4.27 -14.93
N MET A 34 -3.52 4.57 -15.57
CA MET A 34 -2.37 5.21 -14.92
C MET A 34 -2.74 6.58 -14.35
N GLU A 35 -3.50 7.40 -15.09
CA GLU A 35 -3.96 8.71 -14.58
C GLU A 35 -4.87 8.54 -13.36
N LYS A 36 -5.81 7.59 -13.41
CA LYS A 36 -6.68 7.26 -12.26
C LYS A 36 -5.87 6.75 -11.07
N PHE A 37 -4.92 5.86 -11.31
CA PHE A 37 -4.00 5.34 -10.30
C PHE A 37 -3.23 6.47 -9.64
N ALA A 38 -2.65 7.38 -10.42
CA ALA A 38 -1.88 8.50 -9.90
C ALA A 38 -2.74 9.42 -9.02
N GLY A 39 -3.99 9.67 -9.42
CA GLY A 39 -4.95 10.43 -8.60
C GLY A 39 -5.29 9.72 -7.29
N ALA A 40 -5.63 8.43 -7.37
CA ALA A 40 -5.98 7.62 -6.21
C ALA A 40 -4.80 7.46 -5.24
N ALA A 41 -3.60 7.14 -5.74
CA ALA A 41 -2.38 7.02 -4.95
C ALA A 41 -2.10 8.30 -4.15
N ARG A 42 -2.12 9.48 -4.80
CA ARG A 42 -1.91 10.76 -4.10
C ARG A 42 -2.96 11.03 -3.03
N ALA A 43 -4.22 10.68 -3.31
CA ALA A 43 -5.31 10.87 -2.35
C ALA A 43 -5.14 9.97 -1.12
N ILE A 44 -4.87 8.67 -1.34
CA ILE A 44 -4.70 7.73 -0.23
C ILE A 44 -3.44 8.01 0.57
N ILE A 45 -2.31 8.35 -0.06
CA ILE A 45 -1.07 8.69 0.66
C ILE A 45 -1.34 9.86 1.58
N ARG A 46 -1.91 10.96 1.06
CA ARG A 46 -2.24 12.14 1.87
C ARG A 46 -3.14 11.80 3.05
N TYR A 47 -4.12 10.92 2.86
CA TYR A 47 -5.07 10.55 3.90
C TYR A 47 -4.45 9.62 4.95
N HIS A 48 -3.80 8.56 4.50
CA HIS A 48 -3.24 7.52 5.36
C HIS A 48 -2.04 8.04 6.15
N GLU A 49 -1.18 8.88 5.58
CA GLU A 49 -0.10 9.55 6.31
C GLU A 49 -0.65 10.40 7.47
N LYS A 50 -1.75 11.14 7.27
CA LYS A 50 -2.40 11.89 8.36
C LYS A 50 -2.98 10.99 9.44
N VAL A 51 -3.57 9.85 9.05
CA VAL A 51 -4.10 8.86 10.01
C VAL A 51 -2.97 8.30 10.86
N LEU A 52 -1.83 7.98 10.24
CA LEU A 52 -0.65 7.46 10.92
C LEU A 52 0.01 8.51 11.82
N GLU A 53 0.11 9.75 11.36
CA GLU A 53 0.61 10.86 12.16
C GLU A 53 -0.26 11.10 13.40
N ALA A 54 -1.59 11.01 13.26
CA ALA A 54 -2.51 11.11 14.40
C ALA A 54 -2.35 9.97 15.42
N ASN A 55 -1.85 8.79 14.99
CA ASN A 55 -1.47 7.69 15.88
C ASN A 55 -0.01 7.82 16.40
N GLY A 56 0.62 8.98 16.21
CA GLY A 56 1.99 9.26 16.66
C GLY A 56 3.09 8.78 15.71
N GLY A 57 2.74 8.30 14.52
CA GLY A 57 3.72 7.87 13.51
C GLY A 57 4.62 6.73 13.99
N ASN A 58 4.14 5.88 14.89
CA ASN A 58 4.94 4.85 15.55
C ASN A 58 5.20 3.60 14.68
N GLY A 59 4.60 3.52 13.49
CA GLY A 59 4.70 2.37 12.59
C GLY A 59 3.50 1.42 12.66
N HIS A 60 2.41 1.82 13.33
CA HIS A 60 1.15 1.09 13.36
C HIS A 60 -0.02 2.03 13.05
N TYR A 61 -1.07 1.50 12.43
CA TYR A 61 -2.32 2.25 12.20
C TYR A 61 -3.09 2.54 13.47
N PHE A 62 -3.08 1.60 14.43
CA PHE A 62 -3.88 1.72 15.65
C PHE A 62 -3.08 1.24 16.86
N GLY A 63 -2.88 2.14 17.82
CA GLY A 63 -2.12 1.82 19.03
C GLY A 63 -0.66 1.53 18.69
N ASP A 64 -0.06 0.55 19.34
CA ASP A 64 1.37 0.21 19.30
C ASP A 64 1.64 -1.25 18.94
N ARG A 65 0.65 -1.93 18.34
CA ARG A 65 0.74 -3.35 17.97
C ARG A 65 0.25 -3.56 16.56
N VAL A 66 0.70 -4.66 15.96
CA VAL A 66 0.24 -5.11 14.65
C VAL A 66 -1.27 -5.35 14.67
N THR A 67 -1.93 -4.74 13.72
CA THR A 67 -3.36 -4.88 13.44
C THR A 67 -3.57 -5.34 12.01
N TYR A 68 -4.83 -5.65 11.68
CA TYR A 68 -5.20 -6.01 10.32
C TYR A 68 -4.79 -4.96 9.28
N MET A 69 -4.86 -3.65 9.60
CA MET A 69 -4.44 -2.61 8.66
C MET A 69 -2.94 -2.63 8.35
N ASP A 70 -2.12 -2.97 9.34
CA ASP A 70 -0.67 -3.07 9.15
C ASP A 70 -0.34 -4.24 8.21
N ILE A 71 -1.07 -5.36 8.34
CA ILE A 71 -0.97 -6.52 7.44
C ILE A 71 -1.45 -6.16 6.03
N VAL A 72 -2.53 -5.38 5.89
CA VAL A 72 -3.02 -4.91 4.59
C VAL A 72 -1.96 -4.06 3.89
N VAL A 73 -1.32 -3.13 4.62
CA VAL A 73 -0.22 -2.32 4.06
C VAL A 73 0.99 -3.18 3.73
N LEU A 74 1.35 -4.15 4.56
CA LEU A 74 2.40 -5.11 4.26
C LEU A 74 2.12 -5.84 2.94
N ALA A 75 0.93 -6.41 2.78
CA ALA A 75 0.52 -7.13 1.58
C ALA A 75 0.55 -6.23 0.34
N PHE A 76 0.05 -5.00 0.46
CA PHE A 76 0.10 -4.02 -0.62
C PHE A 76 1.54 -3.68 -1.01
N PHE A 77 2.44 -3.42 -0.06
CA PHE A 77 3.84 -3.11 -0.36
C PHE A 77 4.60 -4.32 -0.93
N CYS A 78 4.26 -5.55 -0.52
CA CYS A 78 4.79 -6.76 -1.14
C CYS A 78 4.35 -6.89 -2.61
N ALA A 79 3.07 -6.65 -2.91
CA ALA A 79 2.58 -6.63 -4.29
C ALA A 79 3.18 -5.47 -5.10
N LEU A 80 3.32 -4.30 -4.48
CA LEU A 80 3.89 -3.09 -5.06
C LEU A 80 5.33 -3.34 -5.52
N ASN A 81 6.18 -3.87 -4.64
CA ASN A 81 7.59 -4.14 -4.93
C ASN A 81 7.83 -5.39 -5.81
N GLY A 82 6.79 -6.19 -6.03
CA GLY A 82 6.83 -7.38 -6.89
C GLY A 82 6.02 -7.18 -8.16
N GLN A 83 4.83 -7.79 -8.19
CA GLN A 83 3.98 -7.85 -9.37
C GLN A 83 3.65 -6.48 -9.97
N ILE A 84 3.30 -5.48 -9.15
CA ILE A 84 2.91 -4.16 -9.66
C ILE A 84 4.11 -3.45 -10.28
N ALA A 85 5.27 -3.43 -9.62
CA ALA A 85 6.47 -2.81 -10.16
C ALA A 85 6.93 -3.44 -11.48
N ALA A 86 6.72 -4.75 -11.66
CA ALA A 86 7.05 -5.44 -12.91
C ALA A 86 6.22 -4.92 -14.11
N ASP A 87 4.95 -4.61 -13.89
CA ASP A 87 4.02 -4.15 -14.94
C ASP A 87 3.90 -2.61 -15.02
N MET A 88 4.20 -1.92 -13.92
CA MET A 88 3.91 -0.50 -13.69
C MET A 88 5.00 0.11 -12.77
N PRO A 89 6.26 0.17 -13.20
CA PRO A 89 7.38 0.58 -12.36
C PRO A 89 7.21 1.98 -11.76
N GLN A 90 6.57 2.90 -12.48
CA GLN A 90 6.24 4.25 -12.00
C GLN A 90 5.31 4.27 -10.78
N ALA A 91 4.66 3.16 -10.43
CA ALA A 91 3.87 3.06 -9.20
C ALA A 91 4.75 3.20 -7.95
N LEU A 92 6.02 2.79 -8.02
CA LEU A 92 6.97 2.86 -6.91
C LEU A 92 7.22 4.30 -6.45
N ASP A 93 7.28 5.26 -7.38
CA ASP A 93 7.59 6.65 -7.07
C ASP A 93 6.56 7.27 -6.10
N PHE A 94 5.28 6.92 -6.26
CA PHE A 94 4.21 7.39 -5.39
C PHE A 94 4.38 6.93 -3.95
N PHE A 95 4.82 5.70 -3.74
CA PHE A 95 4.94 5.08 -2.41
C PHE A 95 6.39 5.00 -1.92
N SER A 96 7.28 5.82 -2.48
CA SER A 96 8.65 5.98 -2.01
C SER A 96 8.72 6.51 -0.58
N GLU A 97 9.84 6.29 0.11
CA GLU A 97 10.06 6.82 1.47
C GLU A 97 9.91 8.36 1.54
N GLN A 98 10.21 9.06 0.45
CA GLN A 98 10.02 10.51 0.37
C GLN A 98 8.54 10.91 0.27
N SER A 99 7.74 10.15 -0.47
CA SER A 99 6.35 10.50 -0.76
C SER A 99 5.36 9.95 0.27
N ALA A 100 5.69 8.81 0.87
CA ALA A 100 4.84 8.06 1.80
C ALA A 100 5.65 7.52 3.01
N PRO A 101 6.30 8.39 3.80
CA PRO A 101 7.24 7.98 4.84
C PRO A 101 6.62 7.11 5.94
N LEU A 102 5.42 7.45 6.44
CA LEU A 102 4.80 6.68 7.52
C LEU A 102 4.22 5.35 7.02
N LEU A 103 3.70 5.30 5.79
CA LEU A 103 3.31 4.05 5.14
C LEU A 103 4.50 3.10 4.98
N ASN A 104 5.66 3.61 4.56
CA ASN A 104 6.90 2.83 4.51
C ASN A 104 7.34 2.37 5.90
N LYS A 105 7.16 3.21 6.94
CA LYS A 105 7.42 2.81 8.32
C LYS A 105 6.50 1.67 8.76
N VAL A 106 5.21 1.71 8.44
CA VAL A 106 4.28 0.60 8.72
C VAL A 106 4.74 -0.67 8.02
N TYR A 107 5.06 -0.59 6.72
CA TYR A 107 5.57 -1.74 5.97
C TYR A 107 6.80 -2.35 6.62
N THR A 108 7.82 -1.54 6.90
CA THR A 108 9.10 -2.01 7.45
C THR A 108 8.99 -2.53 8.89
N THR A 109 8.17 -1.91 9.74
CA THR A 109 7.87 -2.39 11.10
C THR A 109 7.15 -3.74 11.04
N THR A 110 6.09 -3.83 10.23
CA THR A 110 5.26 -5.05 10.14
C THR A 110 6.00 -6.21 9.48
N ALA A 111 6.85 -5.93 8.49
CA ALA A 111 7.66 -6.95 7.82
C ALA A 111 8.72 -7.60 8.73
N ARG A 112 9.02 -7.01 9.89
CA ARG A 112 9.97 -7.56 10.89
C ARG A 112 9.30 -8.54 11.85
N GLU A 113 7.99 -8.69 11.80
CA GLU A 113 7.27 -9.64 12.62
C GLU A 113 7.61 -11.08 12.23
N PRO A 114 8.18 -11.89 13.14
CA PRO A 114 8.60 -13.26 12.81
C PRO A 114 7.44 -14.11 12.27
N ALA A 115 6.23 -13.89 12.78
CA ALA A 115 5.02 -14.60 12.35
C ALA A 115 4.64 -14.33 10.87
N LEU A 116 5.16 -13.25 10.27
CA LEU A 116 4.88 -12.84 8.89
C LEU A 116 6.06 -13.14 7.95
N ALA A 117 7.16 -13.71 8.44
CA ALA A 117 8.36 -13.95 7.64
C ALA A 117 8.10 -14.84 6.41
N GLU A 118 7.32 -15.92 6.57
CA GLU A 118 6.96 -16.81 5.46
C GLU A 118 6.10 -16.11 4.41
N PHE A 119 5.14 -15.28 4.86
CA PHE A 119 4.32 -14.46 3.98
C PHE A 119 5.18 -13.48 3.18
N VAL A 120 6.09 -12.75 3.82
CA VAL A 120 6.98 -11.82 3.11
C VAL A 120 7.88 -12.55 2.12
N ALA A 121 8.37 -13.74 2.48
CA ALA A 121 9.21 -14.55 1.60
C ALA A 121 8.45 -15.07 0.37
N SER A 122 7.13 -15.27 0.43
CA SER A 122 6.36 -15.76 -0.71
C SER A 122 6.23 -14.75 -1.86
N PHE A 123 6.42 -13.45 -1.60
CA PHE A 123 6.38 -12.39 -2.61
C PHE A 123 7.74 -12.08 -3.26
N ARG A 124 8.83 -12.72 -2.80
CA ARG A 124 10.18 -12.55 -3.35
C ARG A 124 10.58 -13.65 -4.35
N LYS A 125 9.69 -14.60 -4.60
CA LYS A 125 9.88 -15.73 -5.53
C LYS A 125 9.30 -15.37 -6.89
#